data_AF-A0A1D8D5G5-F1
#
_entry.id   AF-A0A1D8D5G5-F1
#
_cell.length_a   1.000
_cell.length_b   1.000
_cell.length_c   1.000
_cell.angle_alpha   90.00
_cell.angle_beta   90.00
_cell.angle_gamma   90.00
#
_symmetry.space_group_name_H-M   'P 1'
#
loop_
_entity.id
_entity.type
_entity.pdbx_description
1 polymer ?
#
loop_
_entity_poly.entity_id
_entity_poly.type
_entity_poly.pdbx_seq_one_letter_code
_entity_poly.pdbx_strand_id
1 'polypeptide(L)' 'MYRNTTPFREKHFNVYRFIENRHESLGKLHRLQIDLLKSWRTANASGNEEQADALHPELLLTVNAISGGLRTTE' A
#
# COMPACT_ATOMS: atom_id res chain seq x y z
N MET A 1 2.83 14.38 37.85
CA MET A 1 3.22 15.16 36.65
C MET A 1 2.61 14.48 35.42
N TYR A 2 1.55 15.04 34.84
CA TYR A 2 1.04 14.56 33.55
C TYR A 2 1.88 15.21 32.44
N ARG A 3 2.57 14.41 31.62
CA ARG A 3 3.20 14.92 30.40
C ARG A 3 2.08 15.28 29.42
N ASN A 4 1.87 16.59 29.22
CA ASN A 4 1.11 17.08 28.08
C ASN A 4 1.93 16.83 26.81
N THR A 5 1.80 15.64 26.23
CA THR A 5 2.30 15.38 24.87
C THR A 5 1.25 15.88 23.89
N THR A 6 1.52 17.05 23.30
CA THR A 6 0.79 17.54 22.13
C THR A 6 0.75 16.43 21.06
N PRO A 7 -0.42 15.99 20.58
CA PRO A 7 -0.54 14.98 19.54
C PRO A 7 0.31 15.30 18.32
N PHE A 8 0.86 14.28 17.65
CA PHE A 8 1.67 14.46 16.44
C PHE A 8 0.96 15.31 15.37
N ARG A 9 -0.36 15.15 15.24
CA ARG A 9 -1.23 15.96 14.37
C ARG A 9 -1.13 17.46 14.65
N GLU A 10 -1.05 17.85 15.92
CA GLU A 10 -0.96 19.26 16.33
C GLU A 10 0.47 19.79 16.22
N LYS A 11 1.47 18.94 16.52
CA LYS A 11 2.89 19.32 16.45
C LYS A 11 3.45 19.40 15.01
N HIS A 12 2.95 18.55 14.10
CA HIS A 12 3.43 18.41 12.72
C HIS A 12 2.28 18.44 11.71
N PHE A 13 1.36 19.39 11.86
CA PHE A 13 0.12 19.49 11.10
C PHE A 13 0.28 19.39 9.57
N ASN A 14 1.28 20.07 8.99
CA ASN A 14 1.51 20.03 7.55
C ASN A 14 1.97 18.64 7.06
N VAL A 15 2.80 17.95 7.84
CA VAL A 15 3.26 16.59 7.55
C VAL A 15 2.09 15.62 7.68
N TYR A 16 1.29 15.76 8.74
CA TYR A 16 0.11 14.94 8.97
C TYR A 16 -0.89 15.05 7.81
N ARG A 17 -1.26 16.27 7.41
CA ARG A 17 -2.17 16.51 6.27
C ARG A 17 -1.63 15.91 4.96
N PHE A 18 -0.31 15.98 4.75
CA PHE A 18 0.32 15.41 3.56
C PHE A 18 0.34 13.87 3.55
N ILE A 19 0.47 13.23 4.71
CA ILE A 19 0.36 11.77 4.87
C ILE A 19 -1.10 11.34 4.71
N GLU A 20 -2.02 12.05 5.36
CA GLU A 20 -3.47 11.75 5.36
C GLU A 20 -4.06 11.77 3.95
N ASN A 21 -3.67 12.76 3.12
CA ASN A 21 -4.10 12.84 1.71
C ASN A 21 -3.69 11.62 0.86
N ARG A 22 -2.63 10.90 1.24
CA ARG A 22 -2.17 9.70 0.53
C ARG A 22 -2.80 8.43 1.08
N HIS A 23 -3.32 8.46 2.30
CA HIS A 23 -3.82 7.29 3.01
C HIS A 23 -5.01 6.64 2.29
N GLU A 24 -5.93 7.44 1.76
CA GLU A 24 -7.09 6.92 1.03
C GLU A 24 -6.68 6.21 -0.27
N SER A 25 -5.83 6.85 -1.08
CA SER A 25 -5.31 6.30 -2.34
C SER A 25 -4.45 5.07 -2.12
N LEU A 26 -3.59 5.07 -1.09
CA LEU A 26 -2.81 3.91 -0.69
C LEU A 26 -3.71 2.76 -0.22
N GLY A 27 -4.78 3.07 0.52
CA GLY A 27 -5.76 2.06 0.93
C GLY A 27 -6.46 1.39 -0.26
N LYS A 28 -6.80 2.16 -1.31
CA LYS A 28 -7.36 1.63 -2.56
C LYS A 28 -6.35 0.74 -3.30
N LEU A 29 -5.11 1.20 -3.46
CA LEU A 29 -4.03 0.43 -4.09
C LEU A 29 -3.70 -0.84 -3.34
N HIS A 30 -3.69 -0.81 -2.01
CA HIS A 30 -3.40 -1.97 -1.19
C HIS A 30 -4.49 -3.05 -1.30
N ARG A 31 -5.77 -2.65 -1.38
CA ARG A 31 -6.86 -3.60 -1.64
C ARG A 31 -6.70 -4.28 -3.00
N LEU A 32 -6.39 -3.50 -4.05
CA LEU A 32 -6.10 -4.05 -5.37
C LEU A 32 -4.93 -5.05 -5.33
N GLN A 33 -3.83 -4.71 -4.65
CA GLN A 33 -2.69 -5.61 -4.47
C GLN A 33 -3.09 -6.93 -3.79
N ILE A 34 -3.91 -6.88 -2.75
CA ILE A 34 -4.39 -8.09 -2.06
C ILE A 34 -5.20 -8.97 -3.01
N ASP A 35 -6.08 -8.39 -3.81
CA ASP A 35 -6.93 -9.15 -4.72
C ASP A 35 -6.11 -9.75 -5.88
N LEU A 36 -5.12 -9.03 -6.40
CA LEU A 36 -4.14 -9.55 -7.37
C LEU A 36 -3.32 -10.69 -6.77
N LEU A 37 -2.84 -10.57 -5.54
CA LEU A 37 -2.10 -11.63 -4.84
C LEU A 37 -2.93 -12.90 -4.67
N LYS A 38 -4.22 -12.77 -4.34
CA LYS A 38 -5.12 -13.93 -4.23
C LYS A 38 -5.26 -14.63 -5.57
N SER A 39 -5.58 -13.87 -6.63
CA SER A 39 -5.74 -14.42 -7.98
C SER A 39 -4.46 -15.07 -8.49
N TRP A 40 -3.30 -14.44 -8.27
CA TRP A 40 -2.00 -14.98 -8.66
C TRP A 40 -1.67 -16.28 -7.92
N ARG A 41 -1.93 -16.34 -6.60
CA ARG A 41 -1.75 -17.56 -5.81
C ARG A 41 -2.68 -18.69 -6.25
N THR A 42 -3.93 -18.36 -6.60
CA THR A 42 -4.88 -19.35 -7.15
C THR A 42 -4.42 -19.87 -8.50
N ALA A 43 -3.97 -19.00 -9.41
CA ALA A 43 -3.43 -19.39 -10.71
C ALA A 43 -2.25 -20.36 -10.57
N ASN A 44 -1.26 -20.01 -9.72
CA ASN A 44 -0.13 -20.89 -9.40
C ASN A 44 -0.57 -22.24 -8.81
N ALA A 45 -1.50 -22.24 -7.86
CA ALA A 45 -1.99 -23.47 -7.23
C ALA A 45 -2.72 -24.38 -8.22
N SER A 46 -3.34 -23.81 -9.26
CA SER A 46 -4.00 -24.56 -10.33
C SER A 46 -3.07 -24.99 -11.48
N GLY A 47 -1.79 -24.61 -11.45
CA GLY A 47 -0.85 -24.84 -12.55
C GLY A 47 -1.14 -24.01 -13.81
N ASN A 48 -1.94 -22.94 -13.69
CA ASN A 48 -2.23 -22.03 -14.80
C ASN A 48 -1.15 -20.95 -14.87
N GLU A 49 0.00 -21.31 -15.44
CA GLU A 49 1.16 -20.43 -15.58
C GLU A 49 0.87 -19.20 -16.44
N GLU A 50 0.09 -19.34 -17.52
CA GLU A 50 -0.30 -18.23 -18.38
C GLU A 50 -1.04 -17.12 -17.61
N GLN A 51 -2.02 -17.51 -16.79
CA GLN A 51 -2.75 -16.54 -15.97
C GLN A 51 -1.87 -15.94 -14.86
N ALA A 52 -0.97 -16.74 -14.27
CA ALA A 52 -0.04 -16.24 -13.26
C ALA A 52 0.93 -15.20 -13.86
N ASP A 53 1.46 -15.46 -15.05
CA ASP A 53 2.35 -14.54 -15.77
C ASP A 53 1.62 -13.28 -16.22
N ALA A 54 0.36 -13.41 -16.65
CA ALA A 54 -0.48 -12.26 -17.02
C ALA A 54 -0.74 -11.31 -15.83
N LEU A 55 -0.85 -11.84 -14.61
CA LEU A 55 -1.07 -11.06 -13.39
C LEU A 55 0.22 -10.41 -12.83
N HIS A 56 1.39 -10.92 -13.22
CA HIS A 56 2.67 -10.52 -12.64
C HIS A 56 3.00 -9.03 -12.84
N PRO A 57 2.83 -8.42 -14.04
CA PRO A 57 3.14 -7.00 -14.24
C PRO A 57 2.27 -6.07 -13.38
N GLU A 58 0.98 -6.40 -13.25
CA GLU A 58 0.05 -5.59 -12.45
C GLU A 58 0.38 -5.69 -10.96
N LEU A 59 0.78 -6.88 -10.48
CA LEU A 59 1.28 -7.07 -9.13
C LEU A 59 2.49 -6.17 -8.84
N LEU A 60 3.49 -6.17 -9.74
CA LEU A 60 4.69 -5.34 -9.60
C LEU A 60 4.36 -3.84 -9.64
N LEU A 61 3.38 -3.43 -10.46
CA LEU A 61 2.91 -2.05 -10.50
C LEU A 61 2.37 -1.61 -9.13
N THR A 62 1.58 -2.46 -8.46
CA THR A 62 1.08 -2.12 -7.12
C THR A 62 2.19 -2.00 -6.07
N VAL A 63 3.21 -2.87 -6.12
CA VAL A 63 4.39 -2.80 -5.23
C VAL A 63 5.13 -1.47 -5.41
N ASN A 64 5.39 -1.08 -6.65
CA ASN A 64 6.08 0.16 -6.98
C ASN A 64 5.26 1.39 -6.57
N ALA A 65 3.95 1.39 -6.84
CA ALA A 65 3.06 2.49 -6.49
C ALA A 65 2.92 2.67 -4.97
N ILE A 66 2.83 1.57 -4.21
CA ILE A 66 2.76 1.62 -2.74
C ILE A 66 4.09 2.12 -2.16
N SER A 67 5.22 1.59 -2.63
CA SER A 67 6.55 2.02 -2.19
C SER A 67 6.78 3.52 -2.44
N GLY A 68 6.44 4.01 -3.64
CA GLY A 68 6.53 5.43 -3.97
C GLY A 68 5.58 6.31 -3.15
N GLY A 69 4.38 5.80 -2.81
CA GLY A 69 3.39 6.50 -2.02
C GLY A 69 3.73 6.56 -0.52
N LEU A 70 4.37 5.52 0.04
CA LEU A 70 4.81 5.47 1.43
C LEU A 70 6.06 6.32 1.69
N ARG A 71 6.97 6.44 0.71
CA ARG A 71 8.27 7.13 0.86
C ARG A 71 9.11 6.50 1.98
N THR A 72 9.92 7.29 2.68
CA THR A 72 10.82 6.82 3.74
C THR A 72 10.03 6.30 4.95
N THR A 73 10.34 5.07 5.35
CA THR A 73 9.72 4.38 6.50
C THR A 73 10.74 4.01 7.60
N GLU A 74 12.00 4.40 7.41
CA GLU A 74 13.14 4.20 8.33
C GLU A 74 13.11 5.15 9.53
#